data_AF-A0A6C0LHD8-F1
#
_entry.id   AF-A0A6C0LHD8-F1
#
_cell.length_a   1.000
_cell.length_b   1.000
_cell.length_c   1.000
_cell.angle_alpha   90.00
_cell.angle_beta   90.00
_cell.angle_gamma   90.00
#
_symmetry.space_group_name_H-M   'P 1'
#
loop_
_entity.id
_entity.type
_entity.pdbx_description
1 polymer ?
#
loop_
_entity_poly.entity_id
_entity_poly.type
_entity_poly.pdbx_seq_one_letter_code
_entity_poly.pdbx_strand_id
1 'polypeptide(L)'
;MNRNISVKILLLVNALSVCLCYNTPRFNFQNNKGGKSGSNICVLNYNNVYSSFYKWSNENKESHPKIIEDTLWLSKYRFVNPSILIGVYNDTYNLNYICLLRRLSPTNYKLLNIFANPTNHFDDDLQLLKNLFEFAIHNDIKLNTDNLTEIDKSRYLLTYLFYYSQVNTKTL
;
A
#
# COMPACT_ATOMS: atom_id res chain seq x y z
N MET A 1 -3.86 50.51 -1.64
CA MET A 1 -4.70 49.30 -1.49
C MET A 1 -3.96 48.23 -0.70
N ASN A 2 -4.33 48.11 0.58
CA ASN A 2 -4.23 46.99 1.51
C ASN A 2 -3.23 45.83 1.27
N ARG A 3 -1.96 46.03 1.67
CA ARG A 3 -1.00 44.92 1.94
C ARG A 3 -1.56 43.85 2.88
N ASN A 4 -2.43 44.23 3.82
CA ASN A 4 -3.08 43.32 4.77
C ASN A 4 -4.10 42.37 4.13
N ILE A 5 -4.70 42.72 2.99
CA ILE A 5 -5.64 41.83 2.28
C ILE A 5 -4.86 40.73 1.56
N SER A 6 -3.73 41.08 0.94
CA SER A 6 -2.88 40.13 0.22
C SER A 6 -2.31 39.03 1.14
N VAL A 7 -1.86 39.40 2.35
CA VAL A 7 -1.34 38.44 3.35
C VAL A 7 -2.45 37.54 3.90
N LYS A 8 -3.65 38.10 4.15
CA LYS A 8 -4.81 37.31 4.60
C LYS A 8 -5.30 36.34 3.53
N ILE A 9 -5.32 36.74 2.26
CA ILE A 9 -5.66 35.84 1.14
C ILE A 9 -4.62 34.72 1.01
N LEU A 10 -3.33 35.03 1.12
CA LEU A 10 -2.26 34.02 1.05
C LEU A 10 -2.37 33.00 2.20
N LEU A 11 -2.65 33.47 3.43
CA LEU A 11 -2.92 32.60 4.57
C LEU A 11 -4.18 31.74 4.37
N LEU A 12 -5.24 32.30 3.79
CA LEU A 12 -6.48 31.57 3.51
C LEU A 12 -6.27 30.50 2.43
N VAL A 13 -5.53 30.81 1.35
CA VAL A 13 -5.19 29.85 0.29
C VAL A 13 -4.31 28.74 0.83
N ASN A 14 -3.34 29.05 1.71
CA ASN A 14 -2.53 28.02 2.38
C ASN A 14 -3.35 27.18 3.35
N ALA A 15 -4.25 27.77 4.14
CA ALA A 15 -5.12 27.03 5.05
C ALA A 15 -6.10 26.12 4.30
N LEU A 16 -6.71 26.60 3.21
CA LEU A 16 -7.59 25.80 2.34
C LEU A 16 -6.82 24.69 1.62
N SER A 17 -5.59 24.96 1.16
CA SER A 17 -4.72 23.96 0.54
C SER A 17 -4.32 22.87 1.55
N VAL A 18 -4.08 23.23 2.81
CA VAL A 18 -3.83 22.26 3.89
C VAL A 18 -5.10 21.45 4.17
N CYS A 19 -6.28 22.06 4.27
CA CYS A 19 -7.53 21.35 4.52
C CYS A 19 -7.92 20.38 3.39
N LEU A 20 -7.65 20.71 2.12
CA LEU A 20 -7.91 19.83 0.98
C LEU A 20 -6.92 18.65 0.88
N CYS A 21 -5.72 18.79 1.43
CA CYS A 21 -4.70 17.74 1.42
C CYS A 21 -4.91 16.64 2.48
N TYR A 22 -5.72 16.90 3.52
CA TYR A 22 -5.87 16.02 4.68
C TYR A 22 -7.23 15.33 4.81
N ASN A 23 -7.96 15.15 3.71
CA ASN A 23 -9.02 14.14 3.72
C ASN A 23 -8.38 12.75 3.74
N THR A 24 -8.04 12.22 4.92
CA THR A 24 -7.68 10.81 5.05
C THR A 24 -8.85 9.99 4.48
N PRO A 25 -8.61 9.19 3.43
CA PRO A 25 -9.69 8.41 2.83
C PRO A 25 -10.22 7.45 3.90
N ARG A 26 -11.53 7.43 4.10
CA ARG A 26 -12.17 6.39 4.91
C ARG A 26 -12.29 5.15 4.04
N PHE A 27 -11.38 4.22 4.25
CA PHE A 27 -11.48 2.90 3.63
C PHE A 27 -12.41 2.01 4.44
N ASN A 28 -13.23 1.27 3.72
CA ASN A 28 -14.02 0.17 4.24
C ASN A 28 -13.12 -1.07 4.32
N PHE A 29 -12.74 -1.41 5.54
CA PHE A 29 -12.15 -2.71 5.85
C PHE A 29 -13.28 -3.61 6.30
N GLN A 30 -13.61 -4.65 5.52
CA GLN A 30 -14.53 -5.67 6.00
C GLN A 30 -13.89 -6.41 7.16
N ASN A 31 -14.27 -6.05 8.39
CA ASN A 31 -14.06 -6.92 9.53
C ASN A 31 -15.01 -8.11 9.37
N ASN A 32 -14.46 -9.31 9.23
CA ASN A 32 -15.18 -10.56 9.15
C ASN A 32 -16.14 -10.74 10.35
N LYS A 33 -17.37 -10.26 10.21
CA LYS A 33 -18.54 -10.78 10.94
C LYS A 33 -19.40 -11.52 9.91
N GLY A 34 -19.22 -12.84 9.80
CA GLY A 34 -20.19 -13.71 9.13
C GLY A 34 -19.78 -14.37 7.79
N GLY A 35 -18.51 -14.76 7.60
CA GLY A 35 -18.17 -15.83 6.65
C GLY A 35 -18.33 -15.52 5.16
N LYS A 36 -18.17 -14.26 4.72
CA LYS A 36 -18.05 -13.90 3.31
C LYS A 36 -16.74 -13.14 3.08
N SER A 37 -15.98 -13.61 2.09
CA SER A 37 -14.68 -13.15 1.60
C SER A 37 -14.47 -11.64 1.71
N GLY A 38 -13.78 -11.19 2.77
CA GLY A 38 -13.22 -9.85 2.87
C GLY A 38 -11.74 -9.86 2.53
N SER A 39 -11.23 -8.78 1.93
CA SER A 39 -9.81 -8.62 1.65
C SER A 39 -9.03 -8.63 2.97
N ASN A 40 -8.01 -9.49 3.10
CA ASN A 40 -7.14 -9.57 4.29
C ASN A 40 -6.16 -8.37 4.35
N ILE A 41 -6.70 -7.15 4.40
CA ILE A 41 -5.96 -5.88 4.34
C ILE A 41 -6.36 -4.96 5.48
N CYS A 42 -5.40 -4.22 6.05
CA CYS A 42 -5.66 -3.14 7.00
C CYS A 42 -4.73 -1.93 6.78
N VAL A 43 -5.09 -0.76 7.31
CA VAL A 43 -4.14 0.38 7.38
C VAL A 43 -3.13 0.13 8.50
N LEU A 44 -1.86 0.37 8.19
CA LEU A 44 -0.77 0.37 9.17
C LEU A 44 -0.31 1.80 9.45
N ASN A 45 0.11 2.04 10.68
CA ASN A 45 0.95 3.19 10.98
C ASN A 45 2.43 2.80 10.89
N TYR A 46 3.32 3.80 10.88
CA TYR A 46 4.76 3.57 10.78
C TYR A 46 5.32 2.72 11.93
N ASN A 47 4.78 2.82 13.14
CA ASN A 47 5.23 1.98 14.25
C ASN A 47 4.92 0.50 13.98
N ASN A 48 3.72 0.19 13.47
CA ASN A 48 3.38 -1.18 13.09
C ASN A 48 4.33 -1.71 12.01
N VAL A 49 4.66 -0.89 11.01
CA VAL A 49 5.58 -1.27 9.93
C VAL A 49 6.99 -1.53 10.46
N TYR A 50 7.56 -0.60 11.24
CA TYR A 50 8.91 -0.78 11.77
C TYR A 50 9.01 -1.94 12.77
N SER A 51 7.98 -2.17 13.60
CA SER A 51 7.91 -3.36 14.43
C SER A 51 7.87 -4.65 13.60
N SER A 52 7.20 -4.64 12.46
CA SER A 52 7.14 -5.78 11.54
C SER A 52 8.49 -6.02 10.86
N PHE A 53 9.16 -4.98 10.38
CA PHE A 53 10.53 -5.10 9.86
C PHE A 53 11.49 -5.64 10.91
N TYR A 54 11.41 -5.13 12.15
CA TYR A 54 12.22 -5.64 13.25
C TYR A 54 11.96 -7.14 13.52
N LYS A 55 10.69 -7.55 13.54
CA LYS A 55 10.30 -8.96 13.70
C LYS A 55 10.86 -9.82 12.56
N TRP A 56 10.59 -9.44 11.31
CA TRP A 56 11.06 -10.16 10.13
C TRP A 56 12.59 -10.26 10.10
N SER A 57 13.28 -9.22 10.54
CA SER A 57 14.73 -9.19 10.67
C SER A 57 15.19 -10.32 11.60
N ASN A 58 14.68 -10.33 12.84
CA ASN A 58 15.07 -11.33 13.83
C ASN A 58 14.76 -12.78 13.41
N GLU A 59 13.64 -12.98 12.71
CA GLU A 59 13.21 -14.29 12.22
C GLU A 59 14.00 -14.75 10.98
N ASN A 60 14.50 -13.82 10.16
CA ASN A 60 15.14 -14.09 8.87
C ASN A 60 16.52 -13.43 8.77
N LYS A 61 17.48 -13.93 9.55
CA LYS A 61 18.83 -13.37 9.63
C LYS A 61 19.54 -13.21 8.28
N GLU A 62 19.31 -14.15 7.36
CA GLU A 62 19.91 -14.12 6.01
C GLU A 62 19.37 -12.96 5.14
N SER A 63 18.15 -12.50 5.43
CA SER A 63 17.49 -11.41 4.70
C SER A 63 17.64 -10.04 5.37
N HIS A 64 18.41 -9.94 6.46
CA HIS A 64 18.71 -8.70 7.17
C HIS A 64 19.09 -7.53 6.24
N PRO A 65 20.02 -7.68 5.27
CA PRO A 65 20.42 -6.57 4.41
C PRO A 65 19.24 -5.98 3.63
N LYS A 66 18.39 -6.84 3.04
CA LYS A 66 17.21 -6.39 2.29
C LYS A 66 16.20 -5.68 3.17
N ILE A 67 15.95 -6.19 4.39
CA ILE A 67 15.02 -5.56 5.34
C ILE A 67 15.54 -4.17 5.76
N ILE A 68 16.85 -4.01 5.93
CA ILE A 68 17.47 -2.70 6.21
C ILE A 68 17.29 -1.76 5.03
N GLU A 69 17.56 -2.22 3.79
CA GLU A 69 17.34 -1.42 2.58
C GLU A 69 15.87 -0.97 2.47
N ASP A 70 14.93 -1.86 2.72
CA ASP A 70 13.49 -1.58 2.71
C ASP A 70 13.10 -0.58 3.80
N THR A 71 13.67 -0.72 4.99
CA THR A 71 13.48 0.23 6.10
C THR A 71 13.98 1.63 5.74
N LEU A 72 15.18 1.72 5.15
CA LEU A 72 15.78 2.98 4.71
C LEU A 72 14.98 3.61 3.56
N TRP A 73 14.53 2.79 2.61
CA TRP A 73 13.67 3.23 1.53
C TRP A 73 12.39 3.85 2.10
N LEU A 74 11.69 3.14 2.99
CA LEU A 74 10.45 3.67 3.58
C LEU A 74 10.70 4.95 4.35
N SER A 75 11.78 5.02 5.14
CA SER A 75 12.15 6.22 5.89
C SER A 75 12.38 7.44 4.97
N LYS A 76 12.96 7.23 3.79
CA LYS A 76 13.16 8.28 2.78
C LYS A 76 11.85 8.75 2.15
N TYR A 77 10.91 7.83 1.88
CA TYR A 77 9.67 8.13 1.16
C TYR A 77 8.43 8.33 2.05
N ARG A 78 8.55 8.23 3.38
CA ARG A 78 7.43 8.36 4.32
C ARG A 78 6.69 9.70 4.29
N PHE A 79 7.33 10.74 3.75
CA PHE A 79 6.78 12.08 3.64
C PHE A 79 6.11 12.36 2.29
N VAL A 80 6.12 11.39 1.37
CA VAL A 80 5.37 11.48 0.11
C VAL A 80 3.88 11.49 0.47
N ASN A 81 3.27 12.66 0.46
CA ASN A 81 1.86 12.84 0.84
C ASN A 81 0.99 13.21 -0.37
N PRO A 82 -0.28 12.78 -0.39
CA PRO A 82 -0.92 11.89 0.58
C PRO A 82 -0.53 10.42 0.30
N SER A 83 -0.01 9.70 1.30
CA SER A 83 0.23 8.25 1.21
C SER A 83 -0.39 7.49 2.37
N ILE A 84 -0.64 6.20 2.12
CA ILE A 84 -1.16 5.25 3.10
C ILE A 84 -0.30 3.99 3.07
N LEU A 85 -0.09 3.42 4.24
CA LEU A 85 0.52 2.10 4.40
C LEU A 85 -0.60 1.10 4.64
N ILE A 86 -0.61 0.04 3.84
CA ILE A 86 -1.54 -1.06 4.04
C ILE A 86 -0.76 -2.35 4.31
N GLY A 87 -1.23 -3.13 5.27
CA GLY A 87 -0.73 -4.47 5.55
C GLY A 87 -1.61 -5.49 4.86
N VAL A 88 -1.00 -6.49 4.22
CA VAL A 88 -1.69 -7.61 3.59
C VAL A 88 -1.32 -8.88 4.34
N TYR A 89 -2.35 -9.56 4.84
CA TYR A 89 -2.22 -10.76 5.65
C TYR A 89 -2.56 -11.99 4.83
N ASN A 90 -1.90 -13.11 5.14
CA ASN A 90 -2.31 -14.42 4.64
C ASN A 90 -3.50 -14.97 5.45
N ASP A 91 -4.01 -16.13 5.06
CA ASP A 91 -5.18 -16.77 5.70
C ASP A 91 -4.94 -17.17 7.16
N THR A 92 -3.67 -17.23 7.59
CA THR A 92 -3.28 -17.48 8.99
C THR A 92 -3.18 -16.20 9.82
N TYR A 93 -3.61 -15.06 9.29
CA TYR A 93 -3.51 -13.73 9.92
C TYR A 93 -2.06 -13.30 10.23
N ASN A 94 -1.09 -13.85 9.51
CA ASN A 94 0.28 -13.35 9.54
C ASN A 94 0.44 -12.22 8.51
N LEU A 95 1.06 -11.12 8.93
CA LEU A 95 1.39 -10.02 8.04
C LEU A 95 2.47 -10.49 7.06
N ASN A 96 2.08 -10.68 5.80
CA ASN A 96 2.97 -11.14 4.75
C ASN A 96 3.56 -9.98 3.96
N TYR A 97 2.78 -8.93 3.70
CA TYR A 97 3.26 -7.79 2.91
C TYR A 97 2.84 -6.46 3.52
N ILE A 98 3.64 -5.44 3.25
CA ILE A 98 3.32 -4.05 3.53
C ILE A 98 3.41 -3.30 2.20
N CYS A 99 2.36 -2.59 1.81
CA CYS A 99 2.35 -1.80 0.59
C CYS A 99 2.24 -0.31 0.92
N LEU A 100 3.03 0.51 0.23
CA LEU A 100 2.90 1.97 0.28
C LEU A 100 2.10 2.44 -0.94
N LEU A 101 0.94 3.02 -0.72
CA LEU A 101 0.10 3.60 -1.76
C LEU A 101 0.13 5.13 -1.68
N ARG A 102 0.35 5.79 -2.81
CA ARG A 102 0.21 7.25 -2.93
C ARG A 102 -1.14 7.58 -3.54
N ARG A 103 -1.89 8.46 -2.90
CA ARG A 103 -3.12 9.00 -3.46
C ARG A 103 -2.78 10.01 -4.56
N LEU A 104 -3.35 9.80 -5.75
CA LEU A 104 -3.28 10.73 -6.89
C LEU A 104 -4.55 11.57 -6.99
N SER A 105 -5.70 10.98 -6.70
CA SER A 105 -7.00 11.63 -6.61
C SER A 105 -7.90 10.90 -5.60
N PRO A 106 -9.13 11.34 -5.30
CA PRO A 106 -9.99 10.67 -4.33
C PRO A 106 -10.18 9.17 -4.53
N THR A 107 -10.29 8.73 -5.77
CA THR A 107 -10.51 7.33 -6.16
C THR A 107 -9.32 6.73 -6.90
N ASN A 108 -8.16 7.40 -6.99
CA ASN A 108 -7.01 6.90 -7.74
C ASN A 108 -5.75 6.87 -6.88
N TYR A 109 -5.13 5.70 -6.78
CA TYR A 109 -3.95 5.44 -5.97
C TYR A 109 -2.88 4.77 -6.81
N LYS A 110 -1.63 5.18 -6.62
CA LYS A 110 -0.45 4.54 -7.20
C LYS A 110 0.23 3.66 -6.16
N LEU A 111 0.46 2.39 -6.49
CA LEU A 111 1.32 1.51 -5.71
C LEU A 111 2.78 1.95 -5.87
N LEU A 112 3.39 2.43 -4.79
CA LEU A 112 4.78 2.90 -4.81
C LEU A 112 5.77 1.79 -4.51
N ASN A 113 5.49 0.95 -3.52
CA ASN A 113 6.37 -0.14 -3.15
C ASN A 113 5.62 -1.27 -2.45
N ILE A 114 6.21 -2.47 -2.47
CA ILE A 114 5.79 -3.66 -1.74
C ILE A 114 6.99 -4.13 -0.93
N PHE A 115 6.79 -4.29 0.37
CA PHE A 115 7.75 -4.90 1.28
C PHE A 115 7.22 -6.27 1.67
N ALA A 116 7.97 -7.32 1.36
CA ALA A 116 7.59 -8.69 1.63
C ALA A 116 8.30 -9.24 2.87
N ASN A 117 7.58 -10.05 3.63
CA ASN A 117 8.20 -10.98 4.56
C ASN A 117 9.11 -11.93 3.75
N PRO A 118 10.39 -12.11 4.13
CA PRO A 118 11.32 -12.95 3.36
C PRO A 118 10.90 -14.41 3.21
N THR A 119 10.03 -14.92 4.08
CA THR A 119 9.50 -16.28 3.99
C THR A 119 8.42 -16.45 2.92
N ASN A 120 8.05 -15.40 2.20
CA ASN A 120 6.96 -15.47 1.22
C ASN A 120 7.39 -16.14 -0.08
N HIS A 121 6.51 -16.98 -0.60
CA HIS A 121 6.69 -17.73 -1.83
C HIS A 121 5.79 -17.17 -2.94
N PHE A 122 5.84 -17.80 -4.11
CA PHE A 122 5.06 -17.37 -5.27
C PHE A 122 3.54 -17.35 -5.01
N ASP A 123 3.01 -18.35 -4.30
CA ASP A 123 1.59 -18.43 -3.97
C ASP A 123 1.14 -17.27 -3.06
N ASP A 124 2.02 -16.83 -2.15
CA ASP A 124 1.78 -15.65 -1.31
C ASP A 124 1.71 -14.38 -2.17
N ASP A 125 2.52 -14.27 -3.23
CA ASP A 125 2.49 -13.13 -4.15
C ASP A 125 1.19 -13.09 -4.97
N LEU A 126 0.65 -14.26 -5.34
CA LEU A 126 -0.66 -14.34 -5.99
C LEU A 126 -1.77 -13.90 -5.04
N GLN A 127 -1.71 -14.34 -3.78
CA GLN A 127 -2.67 -13.92 -2.75
C GLN A 127 -2.57 -12.43 -2.45
N LEU A 128 -1.36 -11.86 -2.43
CA LEU A 128 -1.12 -10.42 -2.33
C LEU A 128 -1.90 -9.65 -3.40
N LEU A 129 -1.71 -10.01 -4.67
CA LEU A 129 -2.35 -9.30 -5.78
C LEU A 129 -3.87 -9.44 -5.73
N LYS A 130 -4.37 -10.64 -5.43
CA LYS A 130 -5.80 -10.87 -5.23
C LYS A 130 -6.37 -9.96 -4.14
N ASN A 131 -5.76 -9.95 -2.95
CA ASN A 131 -6.20 -9.13 -1.83
C ASN A 131 -6.15 -7.62 -2.16
N LEU A 132 -5.11 -7.17 -2.87
CA LEU A 132 -4.97 -5.76 -3.29
C LEU A 132 -6.09 -5.34 -4.25
N PHE A 133 -6.42 -6.19 -5.24
CA PHE A 133 -7.48 -5.88 -6.20
C PHE A 133 -8.87 -5.98 -5.58
N GLU A 134 -9.12 -6.96 -4.70
CA GLU A 134 -10.36 -7.04 -3.94
C GLU A 134 -10.56 -5.81 -3.05
N PHE A 135 -9.51 -5.38 -2.34
CA PHE A 135 -9.51 -4.13 -1.57
C PHE A 135 -9.82 -2.93 -2.47
N ALA A 136 -9.23 -2.88 -3.67
CA ALA A 136 -9.42 -1.78 -4.60
C ALA A 136 -10.88 -1.70 -5.08
N ILE A 137 -11.44 -2.82 -5.50
CA ILE A 137 -12.85 -2.94 -5.94
C ILE A 137 -13.79 -2.58 -4.78
N HIS A 138 -13.54 -3.09 -3.59
CA HIS A 138 -14.42 -2.88 -2.43
C HIS A 138 -14.46 -1.42 -1.97
N ASN A 139 -13.39 -0.68 -2.21
CA ASN A 139 -13.27 0.73 -1.85
C ASN A 139 -13.54 1.68 -3.01
N ASP A 140 -13.98 1.18 -4.17
CA ASP A 140 -14.18 1.96 -5.40
C ASP A 140 -12.94 2.81 -5.75
N ILE A 141 -11.75 2.19 -5.63
CA ILE A 141 -10.49 2.82 -5.98
C ILE A 141 -9.87 2.16 -7.22
N LYS A 142 -9.35 3.01 -8.10
CA LYS A 142 -8.44 2.62 -9.17
C LYS A 142 -7.03 2.51 -8.61
N LEU A 143 -6.45 1.32 -8.72
CA LEU A 143 -5.05 1.07 -8.35
C LEU A 143 -4.17 1.10 -9.61
N ASN A 144 -3.31 2.13 -9.73
CA ASN A 144 -2.24 2.17 -10.71
C ASN A 144 -1.09 1.28 -10.25
N THR A 145 -0.77 0.28 -11.07
CA THR A 145 0.27 -0.74 -10.84
C THR A 145 1.47 -0.59 -11.77
N ASP A 146 1.66 0.55 -12.43
CA ASP A 146 2.76 0.76 -13.39
C ASP A 146 4.14 0.57 -12.72
N ASN A 147 4.22 0.90 -11.43
CA ASN A 147 5.43 0.75 -10.63
C ASN A 147 5.84 -0.70 -10.36
N LEU A 148 4.98 -1.69 -10.64
CA LEU A 148 5.33 -3.11 -10.48
C LEU A 148 6.54 -3.50 -11.36
N THR A 149 6.77 -2.76 -12.44
CA THR A 149 7.96 -2.91 -13.31
C THR A 149 9.28 -2.64 -12.57
N GLU A 150 9.27 -1.75 -11.57
CA GLU A 150 10.47 -1.31 -10.85
C GLU A 150 10.65 -2.04 -9.50
N ILE A 151 9.56 -2.50 -8.90
CA ILE A 151 9.57 -3.10 -7.56
C ILE A 151 10.19 -4.51 -7.61
N ASP A 152 11.14 -4.78 -6.71
CA ASP A 152 11.82 -6.07 -6.53
C ASP A 152 12.18 -6.75 -7.85
N LYS A 153 12.84 -6.00 -8.76
CA LYS A 153 13.30 -6.48 -10.07
C LYS A 153 12.17 -7.08 -10.93
N SER A 154 11.02 -6.39 -10.93
CA SER A 154 9.83 -6.79 -11.69
C SER A 154 9.18 -8.10 -11.25
N ARG A 155 9.54 -8.68 -10.09
CA ARG A 155 8.94 -9.90 -9.53
C ARG A 155 7.40 -9.82 -9.58
N TYR A 156 6.85 -8.75 -9.02
CA TYR A 156 5.40 -8.60 -8.91
C TYR A 156 4.70 -8.28 -10.23
N LEU A 157 5.40 -7.70 -11.21
CA LEU A 157 4.88 -7.57 -12.56
C LEU A 157 4.68 -8.95 -13.19
N LEU A 158 5.65 -9.84 -13.06
CA LEU A 158 5.55 -11.20 -13.60
C LEU A 158 4.42 -11.97 -12.93
N THR A 159 4.30 -11.88 -11.60
CA THR A 159 3.18 -12.48 -10.86
C THR A 159 1.84 -11.90 -11.31
N TYR A 160 1.77 -10.58 -11.56
CA TYR A 160 0.57 -9.92 -12.06
C TYR A 160 0.16 -10.43 -13.45
N LEU A 161 1.11 -10.52 -14.38
CA LEU A 161 0.85 -11.06 -15.72
C LEU A 161 0.40 -12.52 -15.66
N PHE A 162 1.02 -13.33 -14.80
CA PHE A 162 0.61 -14.71 -14.56
C PHE A 162 -0.83 -14.77 -14.02
N TYR A 163 -1.15 -14.00 -12.97
CA TYR A 163 -2.50 -13.94 -12.40
C TYR A 163 -3.55 -13.60 -13.46
N TYR A 164 -3.30 -12.57 -14.29
CA TYR A 164 -4.21 -12.18 -15.36
C TYR A 164 -4.36 -13.28 -16.42
N SER A 165 -3.29 -13.97 -16.79
CA SER A 165 -3.37 -15.08 -17.75
C SER A 165 -4.31 -16.19 -17.26
N GLN A 166 -4.24 -16.53 -15.96
CA GLN A 166 -5.07 -17.57 -15.34
C GLN A 166 -6.55 -17.20 -15.28
N VAL A 167 -6.86 -15.93 -14.96
CA VAL A 167 -8.23 -15.44 -14.92
C VAL A 167 -8.86 -15.47 -16.31
N ASN A 168 -8.14 -15.02 -17.34
CA ASN A 168 -8.64 -14.97 -18.71
C ASN A 168 -8.77 -16.35 -19.38
N THR A 169 -7.96 -17.34 -18.98
CA THR A 169 -8.13 -18.72 -19.46
C THR A 169 -9.37 -19.43 -18.92
N LYS A 170 -9.93 -18.98 -17.77
CA LYS A 170 -11.16 -19.57 -17.22
C LYS A 170 -12.44 -19.05 -17.87
N THR A 171 -12.33 -18.06 -18.74
CA THR A 171 -13.46 -17.43 -19.47
C THR A 171 -13.58 -17.89 -20.92
N LEU A 172 -12.73 -18.81 -21.38
CA LEU A 172 -12.80 -19.50 -22.69
C LEU A 172 -13.25 -20.95 -22.50
#